data_AF-A0A958Q6A5-F1
#
_entry.id   AF-A0A958Q6A5-F1
#
_cell.length_a   1.000
_cell.length_b   1.000
_cell.length_c   1.000
_cell.angle_alpha   90.00
_cell.angle_beta   90.00
_cell.angle_gamma   90.00
#
_symmetry.space_group_name_H-M   'P 1'
#
loop_
_entity.id
_entity.type
_entity.pdbx_description
1 polymer ?
#
loop_
_entity_poly.entity_id
_entity_poly.type
_entity_poly.pdbx_seq_one_letter_code
_entity_poly.pdbx_strand_id
1 'polypeptide(L)'
;MSELIHNRVPKIIFLYWVIKIASTTLGETGADMFSMTFDLGYGVTILIFLALFVVFLSLKLRLSEYNALAYWLTFTASAIAGTAICDFIDRTLGLGYTLGSVLLLVLLGIVLVVWHFIEGSLSVERI
;
A
#
# COMPACT_ATOMS: atom_id res chain seq x y z
N MET A 1 26.15 10.19 -24.50
CA MET A 1 26.11 10.10 -23.02
C MET A 1 24.79 9.44 -22.67
N SER A 2 24.78 8.12 -22.44
CA SER A 2 23.54 7.43 -22.06
C SER A 2 23.10 7.96 -20.71
N GLU A 3 21.93 8.60 -20.61
CA GLU A 3 21.33 8.84 -19.32
C GLU A 3 21.20 7.49 -18.61
N LEU A 4 21.96 7.32 -17.53
CA LEU A 4 21.75 6.21 -16.62
C LEU A 4 20.38 6.44 -16.00
N ILE A 5 19.35 5.79 -16.54
CA ILE A 5 18.02 5.77 -15.92
C ILE A 5 18.22 5.27 -14.50
N HIS A 6 18.20 6.19 -13.53
CA HIS A 6 18.38 5.88 -12.13
C HIS A 6 17.08 5.23 -11.66
N ASN A 7 17.07 3.89 -11.68
CA ASN A 7 15.90 3.13 -11.33
C ASN A 7 15.51 3.40 -9.87
N ARG A 8 14.38 4.09 -9.67
CA ARG A 8 13.87 4.46 -8.34
C ARG A 8 13.03 3.37 -7.69
N VAL A 9 12.94 2.19 -8.31
CA VAL A 9 12.22 1.02 -7.77
C VAL A 9 13.19 -0.15 -7.51
N PRO A 10 12.83 -1.06 -6.60
CA PRO A 10 13.66 -2.22 -6.31
C PRO A 10 13.88 -3.06 -7.56
N LYS A 11 15.08 -3.64 -7.70
CA LYS A 11 15.34 -4.65 -8.73
C LYS A 11 14.45 -5.87 -8.46
N ILE A 12 13.78 -6.38 -9.50
CA ILE A 12 12.88 -7.54 -9.43
C ILE A 12 13.71 -8.83 -9.41
N ILE A 13 14.46 -9.02 -8.32
CA ILE A 13 15.23 -10.23 -8.03
C ILE A 13 14.49 -11.11 -7.02
N PHE A 14 15.01 -12.31 -6.73
CA PHE A 14 14.41 -13.21 -5.74
C PHE A 14 14.09 -12.53 -4.40
N LEU A 15 15.02 -11.71 -3.88
CA LEU A 15 14.84 -10.99 -2.62
C LEU A 15 13.65 -10.00 -2.65
N TYR A 16 13.33 -9.42 -3.80
CA TYR A 16 12.16 -8.54 -3.94
C TYR A 16 10.87 -9.30 -3.62
N TRP A 17 10.74 -10.53 -4.13
CA TRP A 17 9.57 -11.36 -3.88
C TRP A 17 9.48 -11.79 -2.42
N VAL A 18 10.60 -12.16 -1.81
CA VAL A 18 10.67 -12.52 -0.39
C VAL A 18 10.18 -11.36 0.48
N ILE A 19 10.72 -10.16 0.28
CA ILE A 19 10.32 -8.99 1.08
C ILE A 19 8.86 -8.61 0.80
N LYS A 20 8.40 -8.70 -0.45
CA LYS A 20 7.01 -8.40 -0.80
C LYS A 20 6.03 -9.32 -0.06
N ILE A 21 6.28 -10.63 -0.05
CA ILE A 21 5.46 -11.60 0.68
C ILE A 21 5.52 -11.32 2.18
N ALA A 22 6.71 -11.10 2.73
CA ALA A 22 6.88 -10.78 4.15
C ALA A 22 6.10 -9.51 4.53
N SER A 23 6.17 -8.45 3.72
CA SER A 23 5.42 -7.21 3.95
C SER A 23 3.91 -7.40 3.87
N THR A 24 3.40 -8.27 2.98
CA THR A 24 1.95 -8.55 2.92
C THR A 24 1.47 -9.36 4.13
N THR A 25 2.24 -10.36 4.57
CA THR A 25 1.92 -11.11 5.80
C THR A 25 2.00 -10.20 7.03
N LEU A 26 3.01 -9.34 7.08
CA LEU A 26 3.16 -8.36 8.15
C LEU A 26 2.06 -7.30 8.11
N GLY A 27 1.46 -7.01 6.95
CA GLY A 27 0.27 -6.19 6.81
C GLY A 27 -0.89 -6.73 7.65
N GLU A 28 -1.23 -8.00 7.44
CA GLU A 28 -2.30 -8.69 8.17
C GLU A 28 -2.01 -8.77 9.67
N THR A 29 -0.88 -9.41 10.03
CA THR A 29 -0.52 -9.61 11.44
C THR A 29 -0.31 -8.28 12.16
N GLY A 30 0.24 -7.26 11.48
CA GLY A 30 0.43 -5.94 12.04
C GLY A 30 -0.89 -5.23 12.32
N ALA A 31 -1.85 -5.29 11.39
CA ALA A 31 -3.17 -4.70 11.59
C ALA A 31 -3.89 -5.36 12.77
N ASP A 32 -3.93 -6.69 12.83
CA ASP A 32 -4.54 -7.44 13.93
C ASP A 32 -3.84 -7.20 15.28
N MET A 33 -2.51 -7.11 15.29
CA MET A 33 -1.76 -6.87 16.52
C MET A 33 -2.13 -5.53 17.16
N PHE A 34 -2.22 -4.46 16.36
CA PHE A 34 -2.56 -3.14 16.90
C PHE A 34 -4.05 -3.00 17.19
N SER A 35 -4.91 -3.54 16.33
CA SER A 35 -6.37 -3.38 16.48
C SER A 35 -6.95 -4.30 17.55
N MET A 36 -6.56 -5.59 17.56
CA MET A 36 -7.14 -6.62 18.42
C MET A 36 -6.25 -6.93 19.63
N THR A 37 -4.95 -7.19 19.43
CA THR A 37 -4.06 -7.62 20.54
C THR A 37 -3.77 -6.48 21.52
N PHE A 38 -3.53 -5.26 21.01
CA PHE A 38 -3.36 -4.07 21.83
C PHE A 38 -4.68 -3.33 22.13
N ASP A 39 -5.82 -3.87 21.66
CA ASP A 39 -7.16 -3.34 21.91
C ASP A 39 -7.33 -1.85 21.54
N LEU A 40 -6.59 -1.37 20.54
CA LEU A 40 -6.72 0.01 20.06
C LEU A 40 -7.97 0.19 19.17
N GLY A 41 -8.50 -0.92 18.63
CA GLY A 41 -9.56 -0.92 17.64
C GLY A 41 -9.10 -0.47 16.26
N TYR A 42 -9.81 -0.93 15.23
CA TYR A 42 -9.45 -0.70 13.83
C TYR A 42 -9.37 0.80 13.47
N GLY A 43 -10.27 1.64 13.98
CA GLY A 43 -10.28 3.08 13.68
C GLY A 43 -8.98 3.78 14.09
N VAL A 44 -8.49 3.52 15.30
CA VAL A 44 -7.24 4.12 15.80
C VAL A 44 -6.04 3.54 15.05
N THR A 45 -6.04 2.22 14.79
CA THR A 45 -4.98 1.57 13.99
C THR A 45 -4.86 2.18 12.60
N ILE A 46 -5.97 2.42 11.91
CA ILE A 46 -5.98 3.07 10.59
C ILE A 46 -5.33 4.45 10.68
N LEU A 47 -5.73 5.29 11.65
CA LEU A 47 -5.18 6.64 11.79
C LEU A 47 -3.66 6.62 12.01
N ILE A 48 -3.17 5.73 12.87
CA ILE A 48 -1.73 5.60 13.15
C ILE A 48 -0.96 5.19 11.89
N PHE A 49 -1.39 4.11 11.23
CA PHE A 49 -0.64 3.57 10.09
C PHE A 49 -0.80 4.41 8.82
N LEU A 50 -1.92 5.10 8.65
CA LEU A 50 -2.10 6.07 7.57
C LEU A 50 -1.22 7.31 7.80
N ALA A 51 -1.10 7.80 9.03
CA ALA A 51 -0.16 8.86 9.36
C ALA A 51 1.30 8.43 9.11
N LEU A 52 1.70 7.24 9.55
CA LEU A 52 3.03 6.68 9.27
C LEU A 52 3.28 6.52 7.77
N PHE A 53 2.29 6.04 7.02
CA PHE A 53 2.36 5.94 5.57
C PHE A 53 2.60 7.30 4.93
N VAL A 54 1.87 8.34 5.32
CA VAL A 54 2.05 9.71 4.78
C VAL A 54 3.44 10.25 5.13
N VAL A 55 3.94 10.01 6.34
CA VAL A 55 5.31 10.40 6.74
C VAL A 55 6.35 9.69 5.87
N PHE A 56 6.28 8.36 5.75
CA PHE A 56 7.24 7.60 4.94
C PHE A 56 7.15 7.92 3.45
N LEU A 57 5.94 8.12 2.92
CA LEU A 57 5.72 8.55 1.55
C LEU A 57 6.34 9.93 1.32
N SER A 58 6.12 10.88 2.23
CA SER A 58 6.71 12.23 2.13
C SER A 58 8.24 12.18 2.15
N LEU A 59 8.83 11.33 3.01
CA LEU A 59 10.27 11.10 3.03
C LEU A 59 10.75 10.47 1.72
N LYS A 60 10.07 9.43 1.24
CA LYS A 60 10.38 8.75 -0.03
C LYS A 60 10.35 9.73 -1.21
N LEU A 61 9.36 10.62 -1.28
CA LEU A 61 9.21 11.61 -2.37
C LEU A 61 10.31 12.68 -2.35
N ARG A 62 10.91 12.97 -1.19
CA ARG A 62 12.03 13.92 -1.07
C ARG A 62 13.38 13.32 -1.48
N LEU A 63 13.50 11.99 -1.54
CA LEU A 63 14.75 11.33 -1.89
C LEU A 63 14.95 11.34 -3.41
N SER A 64 16.09 11.87 -3.84
CA SER A 64 16.51 11.90 -5.25
C SER A 64 16.94 10.52 -5.78
N GLU A 65 17.37 9.63 -4.88
CA GLU A 65 17.89 8.31 -5.20
C GLU A 65 17.04 7.18 -4.61
N TYR A 66 17.19 5.98 -5.16
CA TYR A 66 16.52 4.80 -4.62
C TYR A 66 17.00 4.49 -3.19
N ASN A 67 16.07 4.52 -2.24
CA ASN A 67 16.30 4.07 -0.88
C ASN A 67 15.39 2.88 -0.57
N ALA A 68 16.00 1.70 -0.39
CA ALA A 68 15.28 0.47 -0.13
C ALA A 68 14.45 0.54 1.16
N LEU A 69 14.98 1.13 2.23
CA LEU A 69 14.28 1.23 3.51
C LEU A 69 13.05 2.13 3.40
N ALA A 70 13.20 3.34 2.85
CA ALA A 70 12.07 4.24 2.65
C ALA A 70 10.99 3.61 1.77
N TYR A 71 11.37 2.90 0.72
CA TYR A 71 10.44 2.18 -0.15
C TYR A 71 9.66 1.10 0.61
N TRP A 72 10.35 0.20 1.31
CA TRP A 72 9.72 -0.93 1.99
C TRP A 72 8.95 -0.53 3.25
N LEU A 73 9.39 0.52 3.96
CA LEU A 73 8.64 1.10 5.07
C LEU A 73 7.33 1.74 4.59
N THR A 74 7.38 2.51 3.50
CA THR A 74 6.18 3.08 2.89
C THR A 74 5.22 1.97 2.44
N PHE A 75 5.75 0.94 1.77
CA PHE A 75 4.97 -0.21 1.31
C PHE A 75 4.32 -0.98 2.47
N THR A 76 5.08 -1.27 3.53
CA THR A 76 4.59 -2.03 4.68
C THR A 76 3.56 -1.22 5.48
N ALA A 77 3.78 0.08 5.71
CA ALA A 77 2.80 0.94 6.37
C ALA A 77 1.49 1.01 5.57
N SER A 78 1.58 1.09 4.23
CA SER A 78 0.40 1.02 3.36
C SER A 78 -0.32 -0.32 3.46
N ALA A 79 0.40 -1.43 3.56
CA ALA A 79 -0.19 -2.77 3.67
C ALA A 79 -0.95 -2.91 4.99
N ILE A 80 -0.36 -2.49 6.12
CA ILE A 80 -1.02 -2.53 7.44
C ILE A 80 -2.27 -1.63 7.46
N ALA A 81 -2.16 -0.40 6.97
CA ALA A 81 -3.30 0.50 6.87
C ALA A 81 -4.41 -0.07 5.97
N GLY A 82 -4.02 -0.66 4.84
CA GLY A 82 -4.95 -1.29 3.88
C GLY A 82 -5.74 -2.44 4.51
N THR A 83 -5.07 -3.39 5.18
CA THR A 83 -5.76 -4.45 5.91
C THR A 83 -6.70 -3.87 6.97
N ALA A 84 -6.22 -2.94 7.81
CA ALA A 84 -7.02 -2.38 8.88
C ALA A 84 -8.30 -1.69 8.36
N ILE A 85 -8.23 -1.03 7.20
CA ILE A 85 -9.40 -0.45 6.52
C ILE A 85 -10.37 -1.54 6.05
N CYS A 86 -9.87 -2.62 5.44
CA CYS A 86 -10.71 -3.72 4.97
C CYS A 86 -11.44 -4.39 6.15
N ASP A 87 -10.72 -4.72 7.23
CA ASP A 87 -11.32 -5.29 8.42
C ASP A 87 -12.27 -4.33 9.14
N PHE A 88 -11.99 -3.03 9.12
CA PHE A 88 -12.93 -2.04 9.63
C PHE A 88 -14.26 -2.09 8.87
N ILE A 89 -14.21 -2.17 7.53
CA ILE A 89 -15.40 -2.29 6.67
C ILE A 89 -16.15 -3.60 6.96
N ASP A 90 -15.42 -4.71 7.01
CA ASP A 90 -16.04 -6.03 7.15
C ASP A 90 -16.60 -6.26 8.57
N ARG A 91 -15.79 -5.98 9.59
CA ARG A 91 -16.04 -6.36 10.99
C ARG A 91 -16.67 -5.23 11.81
N THR A 92 -16.23 -3.98 11.62
CA THR A 92 -16.68 -2.84 12.45
C THR A 92 -17.89 -2.12 11.87
N LEU A 93 -17.92 -1.91 10.55
CA LEU A 93 -19.11 -1.39 9.85
C LEU A 93 -20.18 -2.47 9.63
N GLY A 94 -19.83 -3.74 9.82
CA GLY A 94 -20.78 -4.86 9.76
C GLY A 94 -21.27 -5.19 8.36
N LEU A 95 -20.56 -4.75 7.31
CA LEU A 95 -20.89 -5.09 5.92
C LEU A 95 -20.66 -6.58 5.65
N GLY A 96 -19.76 -7.21 6.41
CA GLY A 96 -19.31 -8.58 6.19
C GLY A 96 -18.49 -8.72 4.90
N TYR A 97 -17.74 -9.83 4.82
CA TYR A 97 -16.74 -10.04 3.78
C TYR A 97 -17.27 -9.95 2.35
N THR A 98 -18.50 -10.38 2.09
CA THR A 98 -19.07 -10.34 0.74
C THR A 98 -19.32 -8.92 0.27
N LEU A 99 -20.05 -8.10 1.06
CA LEU A 99 -20.36 -6.73 0.67
C LEU A 99 -19.13 -5.82 0.74
N GLY A 100 -18.26 -6.02 1.74
CA GLY A 100 -16.99 -5.28 1.82
C GLY A 100 -16.07 -5.58 0.63
N SER A 101 -15.94 -6.84 0.22
CA SER A 101 -15.17 -7.21 -0.98
C SER A 101 -15.77 -6.59 -2.25
N VAL A 102 -17.09 -6.61 -2.40
CA VAL A 102 -17.77 -5.97 -3.56
C VAL A 102 -17.51 -4.45 -3.55
N LEU A 103 -17.62 -3.79 -2.40
CA LEU A 103 -17.33 -2.37 -2.26
C LEU A 103 -15.89 -2.05 -2.69
N LEU A 104 -14.91 -2.79 -2.17
CA LEU A 104 -13.50 -2.60 -2.52
C LEU A 104 -13.23 -2.85 -4.00
N LEU A 105 -13.86 -3.86 -4.59
CA LEU A 105 -13.76 -4.16 -6.02
C LEU A 105 -14.31 -3.01 -6.88
N VAL A 106 -15.46 -2.45 -6.49
CA VAL A 106 -16.07 -1.29 -7.18
C VAL A 106 -15.16 -0.07 -7.06
N LEU A 107 -14.64 0.23 -5.87
CA LEU A 107 -13.72 1.35 -5.66
C LEU A 107 -12.44 1.19 -6.48
N LEU A 108 -11.86 -0.01 -6.52
CA LEU A 108 -10.70 -0.32 -7.36
C LEU A 108 -11.02 -0.10 -8.84
N GLY A 109 -12.18 -0.58 -9.31
CA GLY A 109 -12.64 -0.36 -10.68
C GLY A 109 -12.76 1.12 -11.04
N ILE A 110 -13.34 1.93 -10.15
CA ILE A 110 -13.43 3.39 -10.32
C ILE A 110 -12.04 4.00 -10.44
N VAL A 111 -11.10 3.64 -9.54
CA VAL A 111 -9.72 4.16 -9.58
C VAL A 111 -9.05 3.81 -10.90
N LEU A 112 -9.16 2.56 -11.37
CA LEU A 112 -8.57 2.13 -12.65
C LEU A 112 -9.19 2.83 -13.85
N VAL A 113 -10.50 3.04 -13.84
CA VAL A 113 -11.21 3.77 -14.90
C VAL A 113 -10.80 5.24 -14.94
N VAL A 114 -10.78 5.91 -13.77
CA VAL A 114 -10.31 7.30 -13.66
C VAL A 114 -8.86 7.43 -14.12
N TRP A 115 -8.00 6.52 -13.67
CA TRP A 115 -6.60 6.47 -14.10
C TRP A 115 -6.48 6.32 -15.63
N HIS A 116 -7.24 5.40 -16.23
CA HIS A 116 -7.25 5.20 -17.68
C HIS A 116 -7.70 6.45 -18.45
N PHE A 117 -8.66 7.22 -17.92
CA PHE A 117 -9.08 8.48 -18.55
C PHE A 117 -8.06 9.62 -18.41
N ILE A 118 -7.30 9.64 -17.30
CA ILE A 118 -6.30 10.70 -17.05
C ILE A 118 -5.00 10.44 -17.81
N GLU A 119 -4.47 9.21 -17.77
CA GLU A 119 -3.18 8.86 -18.39
C GLU A 119 -3.31 8.24 -19.79
N GLY A 120 -4.50 7.74 -20.17
CA GLY A 120 -4.74 7.17 -21.49
C GLY A 120 -3.95 5.87 -21.73
N SER A 121 -3.05 5.88 -22.72
CA SER A 121 -2.12 4.78 -23.00
C SER A 121 -0.69 5.19 -22.71
N LEU A 122 -0.09 4.62 -21.65
CA LEU A 122 1.35 4.66 -21.44
C LEU A 122 2.03 3.77 -22.50
N SER A 123 2.27 4.32 -23.68
CA SER A 123 3.09 3.68 -24.72
C SER A 123 4.53 3.62 -24.22
N VAL A 124 4.97 2.44 -23.77
CA VAL A 124 6.36 2.18 -23.36
C VAL A 124 7.34 2.37 -24.53
N GLU A 125 6.84 2.33 -25.77
CA GLU A 125 7.63 2.57 -26.99
C GLU A 125 7.86 4.06 -27.31
N ARG A 126 7.16 4.98 -26.64
CA ARG A 126 7.40 6.42 -26.74
C ARG A 126 7.91 6.96 -25.40
N ILE A 127 9.18 6.66 -25.11
CA ILE A 127 9.98 7.33 -24.09
C ILE A 127 11.09 8.08 -24.81
#